data_AF-A0A6M3KBF9-F1
#
_entry.id   AF-A0A6M3KBF9-F1
#
_cell.length_a   1.000
_cell.length_b   1.000
_cell.length_c   1.000
_cell.angle_alpha   90.00
_cell.angle_beta   90.00
_cell.angle_gamma   90.00
#
_symmetry.space_group_name_H-M   'P 1'
#
loop_
_entity.id
_entity.type
_entity.pdbx_description
1 polymer ?
#
loop_
_entity_poly.entity_id
_entity_poly.type
_entity_poly.pdbx_seq_one_letter_code
_entity_poly.pdbx_strand_id
1 'polypeptide(L)'
;MALYSNTLQVLRHYLSSAVGDLVSGICGVTGATTTKIYAPFLHQADDYYNDQHYEVYVYAGTNIGVTKRATDWVLTDLLLTVHSAYAAACDATSYIELHHIFTEDELRKAINMAIESIASKYLIDVIDDTTITLVADTYEYALPTSFMYLHQIITEDEVDGDEFFESGIIDPRSWSIIKAYPPTLKLDKRYYSITADKDLRLEGQGAQAIVTADTDVIYLPPAWLVQKAITFLPQNKVQSGGLDNTFKQALEISKKEPIVLPYPHARKIVE
;
A
#
# COMPACT_ATOMS: atom_id res chain seq x y z
N MET A 1 -11.05 -8.15 -11.45
CA MET A 1 -11.24 -6.87 -10.71
C MET A 1 -11.02 -7.18 -9.23
N ALA A 2 -10.04 -6.54 -8.60
CA ALA A 2 -9.76 -6.81 -7.18
C ALA A 2 -10.96 -6.41 -6.31
N LEU A 3 -11.26 -7.22 -5.29
CA LEU A 3 -12.40 -6.98 -4.39
C LEU A 3 -12.21 -5.71 -3.55
N TYR A 4 -10.96 -5.40 -3.21
CA TYR A 4 -10.55 -4.19 -2.50
C TYR A 4 -9.45 -3.50 -3.29
N SER A 5 -9.45 -2.18 -3.32
CA SER A 5 -8.37 -1.38 -3.92
C SER A 5 -8.38 -0.03 -3.22
N ASN A 6 -7.57 0.10 -2.17
CA ASN A 6 -7.44 1.34 -1.41
C ASN A 6 -5.98 1.77 -1.42
N THR A 7 -5.72 3.06 -1.58
CA THR A 7 -4.36 3.59 -1.47
C THR A 7 -3.92 3.65 -0.01
N LEU A 8 -2.61 3.68 0.24
CA LEU A 8 -2.05 3.89 1.58
C LEU A 8 -2.64 5.14 2.24
N GLN A 9 -2.77 6.24 1.49
CA GLN A 9 -3.35 7.48 2.00
C GLN A 9 -4.79 7.29 2.54
N VAL A 10 -5.65 6.58 1.81
CA VAL A 10 -7.01 6.28 2.25
C VAL A 10 -7.02 5.45 3.54
N LEU A 11 -6.16 4.44 3.61
CA LEU A 11 -6.07 3.57 4.79
C LEU A 11 -5.47 4.27 6.01
N ARG A 12 -4.49 5.17 5.79
CA ARG A 12 -3.93 6.00 6.85
C ARG A 12 -4.96 6.97 7.39
N HIS A 13 -5.72 7.65 6.53
CA HIS A 13 -6.84 8.50 6.96
C HIS A 13 -7.89 7.70 7.74
N TYR A 14 -8.21 6.48 7.30
CA TYR A 14 -9.15 5.65 8.04
C TYR A 14 -8.59 5.24 9.41
N LEU A 15 -7.32 4.86 9.49
CA LEU A 15 -6.64 4.54 10.74
C LEU A 15 -6.60 5.73 11.70
N SER A 16 -6.12 6.89 11.25
CA SER A 16 -6.00 8.10 12.06
C SER A 16 -7.37 8.61 12.52
N SER A 17 -8.40 8.55 11.65
CA SER A 17 -9.78 8.86 12.02
C SER A 17 -10.33 7.91 13.08
N ALA A 18 -10.07 6.60 12.97
CA ALA A 18 -10.52 5.60 13.94
C ALA A 18 -9.93 5.81 15.35
N VAL A 19 -8.75 6.44 15.44
CA VAL A 19 -8.12 6.80 16.71
C VAL A 19 -8.32 8.27 17.11
N GLY A 20 -9.14 9.02 16.37
CA GLY A 20 -9.44 10.43 16.66
C GLY A 20 -8.25 11.38 16.46
N ASP A 21 -7.29 11.00 15.62
CA ASP A 21 -6.03 11.72 15.39
C ASP A 21 -5.91 12.25 13.96
N LEU A 22 -7.04 12.54 13.31
CA LEU A 22 -7.06 13.10 11.95
C LEU A 22 -7.73 14.47 11.92
N VAL A 23 -6.99 15.45 11.43
CA VAL A 23 -7.54 16.68 10.88
C VAL A 23 -6.99 16.83 9.47
N SER A 24 -7.84 16.94 8.45
CA SER A 24 -7.38 16.99 7.06
C SER A 24 -8.14 18.03 6.25
N GLY A 25 -7.49 18.60 5.25
CA GLY A 25 -8.14 19.54 4.35
C GLY A 25 -7.23 20.02 3.23
N ILE A 26 -7.80 20.86 2.38
CA ILE A 26 -7.10 21.49 1.27
C ILE A 26 -6.53 22.84 1.72
N CYS A 27 -5.30 23.13 1.34
CA CYS A 27 -4.70 24.44 1.57
C CYS A 27 -5.32 25.48 0.61
N GLY A 28 -5.09 26.75 0.88
CA GLY A 28 -5.29 27.81 -0.11
C GLY A 28 -4.05 28.68 -0.26
N VAL A 29 -4.21 29.84 -0.90
CA VAL A 29 -3.07 30.68 -1.31
C VAL A 29 -2.94 31.98 -0.52
N THR A 30 -3.97 32.39 0.21
CA THR A 30 -4.03 33.70 0.87
C THR A 30 -2.99 33.81 1.98
N GLY A 31 -1.97 34.66 1.80
CA GLY A 31 -0.91 34.84 2.81
C GLY A 31 0.02 33.64 3.00
N ALA A 32 -0.12 32.59 2.18
CA ALA A 32 0.73 31.41 2.23
C ALA A 32 2.17 31.77 1.81
N THR A 33 3.14 31.24 2.53
CA THR A 33 4.57 31.37 2.26
C THR A 33 5.25 30.02 2.40
N THR A 34 6.57 29.94 2.24
CA THR A 34 7.30 28.68 2.48
C THR A 34 7.25 28.22 3.94
N THR A 35 6.91 29.09 4.90
CA THR A 35 6.76 28.74 6.32
C THR A 35 5.34 28.87 6.84
N LYS A 36 4.39 29.39 6.04
CA LYS A 36 3.00 29.60 6.43
C LYS A 36 2.05 28.89 5.47
N ILE A 37 1.18 28.06 6.01
CA ILE A 37 0.13 27.37 5.28
C ILE A 37 -1.19 28.08 5.55
N TYR A 38 -1.90 28.50 4.49
CA TYR A 38 -3.27 28.95 4.62
C TYR A 38 -4.21 27.74 4.68
N ALA A 39 -4.82 27.52 5.84
CA ALA A 39 -5.59 26.31 6.15
C ALA A 39 -7.01 26.69 6.62
N PRO A 40 -7.92 27.02 5.68
CA PRO A 40 -9.23 27.60 6.02
C PRO A 40 -10.20 26.63 6.69
N PHE A 41 -9.84 25.35 6.76
CA PHE A 41 -10.62 24.29 7.42
C PHE A 41 -10.26 24.12 8.91
N LEU A 42 -9.23 24.82 9.38
CA LEU A 42 -8.83 24.83 10.78
C LEU A 42 -9.55 25.97 11.52
N HIS A 43 -10.26 25.65 12.60
CA HIS A 43 -11.12 26.61 13.32
C HIS A 43 -10.89 26.65 14.84
N GLN A 44 -9.74 26.14 15.28
CA GLN A 44 -9.36 26.19 16.70
C GLN A 44 -8.81 27.56 17.05
N ALA A 45 -8.82 27.90 18.34
CA ALA A 45 -8.26 29.15 18.85
C ALA A 45 -6.76 29.28 18.52
N ASP A 46 -6.25 30.51 18.57
CA ASP A 46 -4.82 30.80 18.41
C ASP A 46 -3.97 29.86 19.29
N ASP A 47 -2.81 29.48 18.76
CA ASP A 47 -1.83 28.58 19.39
C ASP A 47 -2.25 27.10 19.60
N TYR A 48 -3.51 26.73 19.35
CA TYR A 48 -4.00 25.38 19.64
C TYR A 48 -3.15 24.25 19.04
N TYR A 49 -2.79 24.36 17.75
CA TYR A 49 -2.07 23.29 17.06
C TYR A 49 -0.61 23.18 17.46
N ASN A 50 0.07 24.31 17.75
CA ASN A 50 1.45 24.29 18.22
C ASN A 50 1.59 23.84 19.67
N ASP A 51 0.65 24.23 20.55
CA ASP A 51 0.64 23.81 21.95
C ASP A 51 0.45 22.29 22.09
N GLN A 52 -0.38 21.70 21.22
CA GLN A 52 -0.59 20.25 21.14
C GLN A 52 0.45 19.54 20.26
N HIS A 53 1.43 20.29 19.72
CA HIS A 53 2.55 19.76 18.95
C HIS A 53 2.14 18.98 17.69
N TYR A 54 1.11 19.43 16.99
CA TYR A 54 0.68 18.80 15.75
C TYR A 54 1.80 18.73 14.70
N GLU A 55 1.89 17.59 14.04
CA GLU A 55 2.63 17.41 12.80
C GLU A 55 1.70 17.59 11.61
N VAL A 56 2.19 18.25 10.57
CA VAL A 56 1.53 18.49 9.30
C VAL A 56 2.23 17.66 8.24
N TYR A 57 1.49 16.80 7.55
CA TYR A 57 1.98 16.02 6.41
C TYR A 57 1.23 16.43 5.15
N VAL A 58 1.96 16.65 4.06
CA VAL A 58 1.38 16.94 2.74
C VAL A 58 1.26 15.65 1.94
N TYR A 59 0.03 15.15 1.75
CA TYR A 59 -0.20 13.87 1.08
C TYR A 59 -0.54 14.01 -0.43
N ALA A 60 -0.81 15.23 -0.90
CA ALA A 60 -0.98 15.51 -2.33
C ALA A 60 -0.61 16.97 -2.67
N GLY A 61 -0.22 17.22 -3.92
CA GLY A 61 0.06 18.57 -4.44
C GLY A 61 1.47 19.08 -4.16
N THR A 62 1.62 20.40 -4.05
CA THR A 62 2.91 21.07 -3.83
C THR A 62 3.50 20.67 -2.47
N ASN A 63 4.75 20.20 -2.46
CA ASN A 63 5.47 19.64 -1.30
C ASN A 63 4.98 18.26 -0.82
N ILE A 64 4.35 17.44 -1.68
CA ILE A 64 3.96 16.06 -1.35
C ILE A 64 5.09 15.26 -0.68
N GLY A 65 4.73 14.45 0.32
CA GLY A 65 5.65 13.58 1.06
C GLY A 65 6.45 14.29 2.16
N VAL A 66 6.18 15.56 2.43
CA VAL A 66 6.92 16.34 3.43
C VAL A 66 6.12 16.49 4.71
N THR A 67 6.73 16.11 5.83
CA THR A 67 6.21 16.34 7.19
C THR A 67 6.91 17.53 7.85
N LYS A 68 6.15 18.37 8.55
CA LYS A 68 6.65 19.49 9.37
C LYS A 68 5.88 19.61 10.67
N ARG A 69 6.48 20.15 11.72
CA ARG A 69 5.79 20.47 12.97
C ARG A 69 5.16 21.87 12.91
N ALA A 70 3.93 22.00 13.39
CA ALA A 70 3.29 23.29 13.63
C ALA A 70 3.97 24.05 14.77
N THR A 71 4.23 25.34 14.58
CA THR A 71 4.90 26.20 15.57
C THR A 71 4.11 27.42 15.99
N ASP A 72 3.09 27.80 15.23
CA ASP A 72 2.19 28.91 15.53
C ASP A 72 0.91 28.77 14.68
N TRP A 73 -0.23 29.21 15.20
CA TRP A 73 -1.52 29.23 14.51
C TRP A 73 -2.25 30.54 14.83
N VAL A 74 -2.63 31.26 13.77
CA VAL A 74 -3.37 32.52 13.87
C VAL A 74 -4.74 32.36 13.22
N LEU A 75 -5.79 32.28 14.03
CA LEU A 75 -7.17 32.06 13.59
C LEU A 75 -7.71 33.21 12.74
N THR A 76 -7.31 34.45 13.04
CA THR A 76 -7.78 35.64 12.29
C THR A 76 -7.34 35.59 10.82
N ASP A 77 -6.13 35.10 10.55
CA ASP A 77 -5.56 35.01 9.21
C ASP A 77 -5.69 33.61 8.59
N LEU A 78 -6.10 32.61 9.39
CA LEU A 78 -6.14 31.19 9.05
C LEU A 78 -4.78 30.65 8.57
N LEU A 79 -3.70 31.14 9.20
CA LEU A 79 -2.32 30.79 8.84
C LEU A 79 -1.69 29.91 9.92
N LEU A 80 -1.25 28.73 9.49
CA LEU A 80 -0.45 27.79 10.29
C LEU A 80 1.04 27.97 9.94
N THR A 81 1.84 28.37 10.91
CA THR A 81 3.30 28.46 10.76
C THR A 81 3.94 27.11 11.06
N VAL A 82 4.88 26.68 10.23
CA VAL A 82 5.65 25.45 10.42
C VAL A 82 7.12 25.73 10.75
N HIS A 83 7.75 24.81 11.49
CA HIS A 83 9.11 24.99 12.04
C HIS A 83 10.20 25.28 10.99
N SER A 84 10.13 24.65 9.82
CA SER A 84 11.13 24.82 8.75
C SER A 84 10.45 25.03 7.41
N ALA A 85 11.05 25.87 6.57
CA ALA A 85 10.52 26.19 5.25
C ALA A 85 10.35 24.95 4.36
N TYR A 86 9.24 24.93 3.62
CA TYR A 86 9.03 24.10 2.45
C TYR A 86 9.84 24.60 1.24
N ALA A 87 9.96 23.77 0.21
CA ALA A 87 10.62 24.16 -1.03
C ALA A 87 9.83 25.23 -1.79
N ALA A 88 8.50 25.19 -1.69
CA ALA A 88 7.58 26.19 -2.20
C ALA A 88 6.44 26.44 -1.21
N ALA A 89 5.70 27.54 -1.34
CA ALA A 89 4.48 27.74 -0.56
C ALA A 89 3.43 26.69 -0.93
N CYS A 90 2.73 26.13 0.06
CA CYS A 90 1.57 25.29 -0.22
C CYS A 90 0.46 26.13 -0.89
N ASP A 91 -0.29 25.51 -1.77
CA ASP A 91 -1.29 26.16 -2.63
C ASP A 91 -2.63 25.39 -2.64
N ALA A 92 -3.58 25.83 -3.46
CA ALA A 92 -4.89 25.20 -3.59
C ALA A 92 -4.89 23.77 -4.17
N THR A 93 -3.73 23.22 -4.56
CA THR A 93 -3.58 21.81 -4.95
C THR A 93 -3.00 20.96 -3.83
N SER A 94 -2.52 21.60 -2.76
CA SER A 94 -1.84 20.97 -1.64
C SER A 94 -2.86 20.46 -0.63
N TYR A 95 -2.90 19.15 -0.41
CA TYR A 95 -3.74 18.54 0.59
C TYR A 95 -2.89 18.09 1.77
N ILE A 96 -3.36 18.41 2.98
CA ILE A 96 -2.62 18.13 4.21
C ILE A 96 -3.46 17.35 5.20
N GLU A 97 -2.78 16.56 6.01
CA GLU A 97 -3.30 15.97 7.23
C GLU A 97 -2.45 16.41 8.42
N LEU A 98 -3.09 16.52 9.58
CA LEU A 98 -2.52 16.93 10.83
C LEU A 98 -2.77 15.84 11.87
N HIS A 99 -1.71 15.50 12.61
CA HIS A 99 -1.73 14.49 13.66
C HIS A 99 -1.06 15.00 14.93
N HIS A 100 -1.58 14.65 16.11
CA HIS A 100 -1.02 15.02 17.41
C HIS A 100 -0.55 13.82 18.23
N ILE A 101 -1.16 12.65 18.07
CA ILE A 101 -0.79 11.45 18.83
C ILE A 101 0.29 10.68 18.07
N PHE A 102 0.02 10.35 16.82
CA PHE A 102 0.85 9.48 15.99
C PHE A 102 1.39 10.25 14.78
N THR A 103 2.66 10.06 14.49
CA THR A 103 3.28 10.60 13.28
C THR A 103 2.80 9.81 12.05
N GLU A 104 2.89 10.42 10.86
CA GLU A 104 2.59 9.74 9.59
C GLU A 104 3.39 8.42 9.45
N ASP A 105 4.66 8.44 9.83
CA ASP A 105 5.55 7.29 9.74
C ASP A 105 5.14 6.16 10.71
N GLU A 106 4.70 6.50 11.93
CA GLU A 106 4.16 5.52 12.88
C GLU A 106 2.89 4.86 12.33
N LEU A 107 1.99 5.64 11.72
CA LEU A 107 0.76 5.12 11.10
C LEU A 107 1.10 4.19 9.91
N ARG A 108 2.01 4.60 9.02
CA ARG A 108 2.47 3.78 7.89
C ARG A 108 3.13 2.50 8.36
N LYS A 109 4.01 2.57 9.38
CA LYS A 109 4.64 1.39 9.98
C LYS A 109 3.61 0.44 10.58
N ALA A 110 2.59 0.95 11.26
CA ALA A 110 1.50 0.13 11.80
C ALA A 110 0.72 -0.61 10.70
N ILE A 111 0.46 0.05 9.56
CA ILE A 111 -0.17 -0.56 8.39
C ILE A 111 0.74 -1.66 7.81
N ASN A 112 2.04 -1.38 7.62
CA ASN A 112 2.98 -2.37 7.09
C ASN A 112 3.14 -3.59 8.01
N MET A 113 3.21 -3.39 9.33
CA MET A 113 3.23 -4.51 10.28
C MET A 113 1.93 -5.34 10.21
N ALA A 114 0.79 -4.69 9.96
CA ALA A 114 -0.48 -5.40 9.75
C ALA A 114 -0.48 -6.22 8.45
N ILE A 115 0.05 -5.67 7.35
CA ILE A 115 0.26 -6.39 6.08
C ILE A 115 1.17 -7.60 6.29
N GLU A 116 2.33 -7.41 6.92
CA GLU A 116 3.30 -8.48 7.18
C GLU A 116 2.70 -9.59 8.05
N SER A 117 1.88 -9.23 9.05
CA SER A 117 1.25 -10.21 9.94
C SER A 117 0.31 -11.20 9.23
N ILE A 118 -0.16 -10.86 8.03
CA ILE A 118 -1.07 -11.68 7.22
C ILE A 118 -0.48 -12.13 5.88
N ALA A 119 0.75 -11.72 5.56
CA ALA A 119 1.39 -11.97 4.26
C ALA A 119 1.39 -13.45 3.84
N SER A 120 1.48 -14.39 4.78
CA SER A 120 1.45 -15.84 4.48
C SER A 120 0.06 -16.49 4.55
N LYS A 121 -0.99 -15.74 4.92
CA LYS A 121 -2.34 -16.27 5.18
C LYS A 121 -3.38 -15.70 4.23
N TYR A 122 -3.32 -14.41 3.94
CA TYR A 122 -4.19 -13.76 2.97
C TYR A 122 -3.38 -13.48 1.72
N LEU A 123 -3.66 -14.27 0.69
CA LEU A 123 -2.99 -14.12 -0.60
C LEU A 123 -3.85 -13.25 -1.52
N ILE A 124 -3.18 -12.43 -2.30
CA ILE A 124 -3.79 -11.57 -3.32
C ILE A 124 -3.50 -12.16 -4.69
N ASP A 125 -4.44 -12.02 -5.62
CA ASP A 125 -4.19 -12.43 -7.00
C ASP A 125 -3.13 -11.50 -7.60
N VAL A 126 -2.11 -12.11 -8.19
CA VAL A 126 -1.03 -11.42 -8.89
C VAL A 126 -1.12 -11.83 -10.35
N ILE A 127 -1.20 -10.82 -11.22
CA ILE A 127 -1.22 -10.98 -12.66
C ILE A 127 -0.04 -10.20 -13.19
N ASP A 128 0.86 -10.92 -13.85
CA ASP A 128 1.93 -10.37 -14.67
C ASP A 128 2.78 -9.29 -13.99
N ASP A 129 3.50 -9.69 -12.94
CA ASP A 129 4.44 -8.80 -12.24
C ASP A 129 5.66 -8.44 -13.11
N THR A 130 6.06 -9.36 -14.00
CA THR A 130 7.04 -9.12 -15.06
C THR A 130 6.75 -10.01 -16.26
N THR A 131 6.75 -9.41 -17.44
CA THR A 131 6.66 -10.12 -18.71
C THR A 131 7.90 -10.99 -18.92
N ILE A 132 7.70 -12.27 -19.28
CA ILE A 132 8.79 -13.19 -19.62
C ILE A 132 8.77 -13.45 -21.12
N THR A 133 9.75 -12.90 -21.84
CA THR A 133 9.92 -13.15 -23.27
C THR A 133 10.59 -14.48 -23.52
N LEU A 134 9.96 -15.31 -24.34
CA LEU A 134 10.45 -16.63 -24.72
C LEU A 134 11.64 -16.52 -25.68
N VAL A 135 12.71 -17.26 -25.36
CA VAL A 135 13.90 -17.37 -26.20
C VAL A 135 13.95 -18.76 -26.81
N ALA A 136 14.31 -18.84 -28.10
CA ALA A 136 14.49 -20.12 -28.80
C ALA A 136 15.39 -21.08 -27.99
N ASP A 137 14.97 -22.34 -27.92
CA ASP A 137 15.65 -23.42 -27.20
C ASP A 137 15.88 -23.20 -25.68
N THR A 138 15.25 -22.19 -25.08
CA THR A 138 15.36 -21.88 -23.65
C THR A 138 14.11 -22.33 -22.89
N TYR A 139 14.24 -23.33 -22.02
CA TYR A 139 13.08 -23.93 -21.34
C TYR A 139 13.01 -23.63 -19.84
N GLU A 140 13.91 -22.79 -19.33
CA GLU A 140 14.02 -22.45 -17.92
C GLU A 140 14.09 -20.93 -17.78
N TYR A 141 13.16 -20.35 -17.01
CA TYR A 141 12.99 -18.90 -16.86
C TYR A 141 12.90 -18.54 -15.37
N ALA A 142 13.50 -17.43 -14.96
CA ALA A 142 13.36 -16.95 -13.59
C ALA A 142 11.91 -16.55 -13.30
N LEU A 143 11.37 -16.99 -12.17
CA LEU A 143 10.05 -16.58 -11.71
C LEU A 143 10.15 -15.31 -10.84
N PRO A 144 9.18 -14.39 -10.92
CA PRO A 144 9.13 -13.24 -10.04
C PRO A 144 8.95 -13.67 -8.58
N THR A 145 9.59 -12.95 -7.66
CA THR A 145 9.55 -13.27 -6.22
C THR A 145 8.25 -12.86 -5.53
N SER A 146 7.39 -12.12 -6.22
CA SER A 146 6.06 -11.71 -5.73
C SER A 146 5.08 -12.89 -5.64
N PHE A 147 5.26 -13.92 -6.46
CA PHE A 147 4.37 -15.08 -6.46
C PHE A 147 4.72 -16.08 -5.34
N MET A 148 3.72 -16.40 -4.51
CA MET A 148 3.78 -17.53 -3.58
C MET A 148 3.18 -18.80 -4.19
N TYR A 149 2.19 -18.65 -5.06
CA TYR A 149 1.53 -19.72 -5.79
C TYR A 149 1.37 -19.32 -7.26
N LEU A 150 1.66 -20.24 -8.17
CA LEU A 150 1.38 -20.07 -9.60
C LEU A 150 0.24 -21.02 -9.97
N HIS A 151 -0.81 -20.51 -10.60
CA HIS A 151 -1.95 -21.35 -10.99
C HIS A 151 -2.09 -21.47 -12.51
N GLN A 152 -1.72 -20.44 -13.27
CA GLN A 152 -1.91 -20.42 -14.72
C GLN A 152 -0.77 -19.67 -15.41
N ILE A 153 -0.40 -20.17 -16.59
CA ILE A 153 0.60 -19.57 -17.47
C ILE A 153 -0.06 -19.48 -18.85
N ILE A 154 -0.04 -18.29 -19.44
CA ILE A 154 -0.67 -18.02 -20.73
C ILE A 154 0.44 -17.53 -21.66
N THR A 155 0.55 -18.17 -22.83
CA THR A 155 1.42 -17.67 -23.90
C THR A 155 0.63 -16.68 -24.74
N GLU A 156 1.28 -15.59 -25.11
CA GLU A 156 0.76 -14.63 -26.07
C GLU A 156 0.38 -15.29 -27.41
N ASP A 157 -0.65 -14.78 -28.10
CA ASP A 157 -1.13 -15.39 -29.35
C ASP A 157 -0.31 -14.99 -30.58
N GLU A 158 0.09 -13.73 -30.65
CA GLU A 158 0.99 -13.18 -31.68
C GLU A 158 2.16 -12.45 -31.02
N VAL A 159 3.30 -12.36 -31.70
CA VAL A 159 4.48 -11.64 -31.19
C VAL A 159 4.16 -10.14 -31.15
N ASP A 160 4.49 -9.47 -30.04
CA ASP A 160 4.24 -8.03 -29.80
C ASP A 160 2.75 -7.62 -29.76
N GLY A 161 1.85 -8.58 -29.52
CA GLY A 161 0.39 -8.37 -29.54
C GLY A 161 -0.20 -7.92 -28.20
N ASP A 162 0.48 -8.14 -27.07
CA ASP A 162 -0.04 -7.98 -25.68
C ASP A 162 -1.39 -8.69 -25.44
N GLU A 163 -1.76 -9.62 -26.32
CA GLU A 163 -3.04 -10.32 -26.32
C GLU A 163 -2.89 -11.74 -25.79
N PHE A 164 -3.50 -11.98 -24.61
CA PHE A 164 -3.49 -13.26 -23.91
C PHE A 164 -4.88 -13.90 -23.92
N PHE A 165 -5.07 -14.91 -24.76
CA PHE A 165 -6.33 -15.66 -24.86
C PHE A 165 -6.30 -16.96 -24.05
N GLU A 166 -7.48 -17.49 -23.70
CA GLU A 166 -7.60 -18.79 -23.02
C GLU A 166 -7.02 -19.96 -23.83
N SER A 167 -6.96 -19.83 -25.17
CA SER A 167 -6.29 -20.80 -26.04
C SER A 167 -4.78 -20.87 -25.82
N GLY A 168 -4.18 -19.80 -25.31
CA GLY A 168 -2.75 -19.72 -24.97
C GLY A 168 -2.39 -20.33 -23.62
N ILE A 169 -3.36 -20.86 -22.87
CA ILE A 169 -3.10 -21.49 -21.57
C ILE A 169 -2.22 -22.74 -21.75
N ILE A 170 -1.07 -22.73 -21.08
CA ILE A 170 -0.17 -23.87 -21.07
C ILE A 170 -0.74 -24.96 -20.14
N ASP A 171 -0.87 -26.19 -20.64
CA ASP A 171 -1.31 -27.34 -19.84
C ASP A 171 -0.45 -27.45 -18.56
N PRO A 172 -1.04 -27.56 -17.36
CA PRO A 172 -0.33 -27.77 -16.10
C PRO A 172 0.68 -28.93 -16.11
N ARG A 173 0.54 -29.91 -17.02
CA ARG A 173 1.48 -31.02 -17.20
C ARG A 173 2.74 -30.64 -17.98
N SER A 174 2.67 -29.57 -18.76
CA SER A 174 3.75 -29.09 -19.62
C SER A 174 4.72 -28.15 -18.91
N TRP A 175 4.52 -27.88 -17.62
CA TRP A 175 5.43 -27.05 -16.84
C TRP A 175 5.57 -27.55 -15.40
N SER A 176 6.67 -27.12 -14.77
CA SER A 176 6.99 -27.40 -13.37
C SER A 176 7.78 -26.23 -12.78
N ILE A 177 7.79 -26.11 -11.45
CA ILE A 177 8.60 -25.13 -10.74
C ILE A 177 9.82 -25.84 -10.18
N ILE A 178 11.00 -25.37 -10.54
CA ILE A 178 12.25 -25.77 -9.89
C ILE A 178 12.40 -24.90 -8.64
N LYS A 179 12.48 -25.55 -7.48
CA LYS A 179 12.75 -24.92 -6.18
C LYS A 179 14.23 -24.52 -6.09
N ALA A 180 14.58 -23.42 -6.74
CA ALA A 180 15.88 -22.75 -6.67
C ALA A 180 15.73 -21.36 -6.03
N TYR A 181 16.85 -20.68 -5.78
CA TYR A 181 16.86 -19.27 -5.34
C TYR A 181 17.65 -18.42 -6.35
N PRO A 182 16.99 -17.63 -7.21
CA PRO A 182 15.53 -17.44 -7.32
C PRO A 182 14.79 -18.66 -7.90
N PRO A 183 13.46 -18.80 -7.68
CA PRO A 183 12.66 -19.89 -8.25
C PRO A 183 12.68 -19.84 -9.79
N THR A 184 12.58 -21.00 -10.43
CA THR A 184 12.67 -21.10 -11.90
C THR A 184 11.47 -21.86 -12.45
N LEU A 185 10.80 -21.27 -13.44
CA LEU A 185 9.79 -21.93 -14.27
C LEU A 185 10.50 -22.84 -15.26
N LYS A 186 10.14 -24.11 -15.28
CA LYS A 186 10.61 -25.08 -16.27
C LYS A 186 9.47 -25.54 -17.16
N LEU A 187 9.60 -25.29 -18.45
CA LEU A 187 8.71 -25.80 -19.49
C LEU A 187 9.22 -27.17 -19.98
N ASP A 188 8.35 -28.17 -20.07
CA ASP A 188 8.73 -29.50 -20.57
C ASP A 188 8.77 -29.49 -22.11
N LYS A 189 9.98 -29.59 -22.66
CA LYS A 189 10.21 -29.68 -24.11
C LYS A 189 9.48 -30.78 -24.85
N ARG A 190 8.96 -31.80 -24.14
CA ARG A 190 8.18 -32.90 -24.74
C ARG A 190 6.73 -32.49 -25.00
N TYR A 191 6.21 -31.54 -24.23
CA TYR A 191 4.79 -31.18 -24.21
C TYR A 191 4.55 -29.71 -24.61
N TYR A 192 5.58 -28.88 -24.62
CA TYR A 192 5.50 -27.47 -25.00
C TYR A 192 6.55 -27.13 -26.06
N SER A 193 6.10 -26.50 -27.14
CA SER A 193 6.96 -25.97 -28.20
C SER A 193 7.05 -24.46 -28.04
N ILE A 194 8.27 -23.95 -27.94
CA ILE A 194 8.53 -22.51 -27.80
C ILE A 194 8.45 -21.86 -29.17
N THR A 195 7.71 -20.76 -29.25
CA THR A 195 7.83 -19.78 -30.33
C THR A 195 8.60 -18.60 -29.74
N ALA A 196 9.76 -18.30 -30.31
CA ALA A 196 10.60 -17.20 -29.83
C ALA A 196 9.85 -15.86 -29.93
N ASP A 197 10.27 -14.91 -29.09
CA ASP A 197 9.79 -13.53 -29.03
C ASP A 197 8.34 -13.36 -28.55
N LYS A 198 7.63 -14.46 -28.24
CA LYS A 198 6.35 -14.40 -27.53
C LYS A 198 6.54 -14.19 -26.04
N ASP A 199 5.60 -13.51 -25.42
CA ASP A 199 5.60 -13.32 -23.98
C ASP A 199 4.75 -14.37 -23.23
N LEU A 200 5.15 -14.64 -21.99
CA LEU A 200 4.37 -15.39 -21.02
C LEU A 200 3.74 -14.42 -20.02
N ARG A 201 2.41 -14.54 -19.85
CA ARG A 201 1.68 -13.98 -18.74
C ARG A 201 1.56 -15.01 -17.63
N LEU A 202 1.99 -14.61 -16.44
CA LEU A 202 1.89 -15.43 -15.23
C LEU A 202 0.69 -15.01 -14.39
N GLU A 203 -0.14 -15.97 -14.01
CA GLU A 203 -1.26 -15.74 -13.11
C GLU A 203 -1.12 -16.64 -11.87
N GLY A 204 -1.24 -16.01 -10.72
CA GLY A 204 -0.89 -16.62 -9.45
C GLY A 204 -1.43 -15.85 -8.28
N GLN A 205 -0.89 -16.17 -7.11
CA GLN A 205 -1.20 -15.49 -5.87
C GLN A 205 0.07 -15.19 -5.11
N GLY A 206 0.11 -14.02 -4.48
CA GLY A 206 1.25 -13.50 -3.75
C GLY A 206 0.84 -12.88 -2.43
N ALA A 207 1.82 -12.45 -1.65
CA ALA A 207 1.56 -11.59 -0.50
C ALA A 207 1.34 -10.15 -0.97
N GLN A 208 0.51 -9.40 -0.26
CA GLN A 208 0.48 -7.95 -0.38
C GLN A 208 1.87 -7.39 -0.06
N ALA A 209 2.43 -6.59 -0.98
CA ALA A 209 3.68 -5.89 -0.75
C ALA A 209 3.50 -4.81 0.34
N ILE A 210 4.56 -4.57 1.11
CA ILE A 210 4.63 -3.41 2.00
C ILE A 210 4.55 -2.13 1.17
N VAL A 211 3.95 -1.10 1.75
CA VAL A 211 3.72 0.18 1.07
C VAL A 211 4.68 1.25 1.58
N THR A 212 5.10 2.11 0.67
CA THR A 212 6.07 3.18 0.91
C THR A 212 5.56 4.54 0.45
N ALA A 213 4.72 4.58 -0.58
CA ALA A 213 4.14 5.79 -1.14
C ALA A 213 2.63 5.86 -0.90
N ASP A 214 2.10 7.08 -0.84
CA ASP A 214 0.67 7.34 -0.64
C ASP A 214 -0.21 6.78 -1.75
N THR A 215 0.36 6.58 -2.93
CA THR A 215 -0.30 6.02 -4.11
C THR A 215 -0.29 4.50 -4.14
N ASP A 216 0.47 3.83 -3.27
CA ASP A 216 0.57 2.38 -3.26
C ASP A 216 -0.79 1.76 -2.93
N VAL A 217 -1.18 0.77 -3.72
CA VAL A 217 -2.49 0.13 -3.62
C VAL A 217 -2.42 -1.09 -2.73
N ILE A 218 -3.41 -1.20 -1.84
CA ILE A 218 -3.59 -2.30 -0.91
C ILE A 218 -4.89 -3.03 -1.22
N TYR A 219 -4.77 -4.33 -1.45
CA TYR A 219 -5.85 -5.24 -1.83
C TYR A 219 -6.44 -6.03 -0.65
N LEU A 220 -6.05 -5.68 0.58
CA LEU A 220 -6.57 -6.27 1.80
C LEU A 220 -7.90 -5.63 2.24
N PRO A 221 -8.76 -6.35 2.98
CA PRO A 221 -9.99 -5.77 3.52
C PRO A 221 -9.68 -4.58 4.46
N PRO A 222 -10.14 -3.35 4.14
CA PRO A 222 -9.71 -2.14 4.82
C PRO A 222 -10.10 -2.13 6.31
N ALA A 223 -11.32 -2.60 6.63
CA ALA A 223 -11.80 -2.64 8.00
C ALA A 223 -10.94 -3.55 8.90
N TRP A 224 -10.58 -4.74 8.43
CA TRP A 224 -9.70 -5.63 9.20
C TRP A 224 -8.30 -5.04 9.32
N LEU A 225 -7.75 -4.53 8.22
CA LEU A 225 -6.39 -4.00 8.18
C LEU A 225 -6.22 -2.83 9.15
N VAL A 226 -7.17 -1.88 9.17
CA VAL A 226 -7.14 -0.75 10.09
C VAL A 226 -7.21 -1.22 11.54
N GLN A 227 -8.11 -2.15 11.88
CA GLN A 227 -8.20 -2.67 13.24
C GLN A 227 -6.91 -3.40 13.65
N LYS A 228 -6.30 -4.16 12.74
CA LYS A 228 -5.01 -4.80 12.98
C LYS A 228 -3.89 -3.77 13.14
N ALA A 229 -3.85 -2.73 12.32
CA ALA A 229 -2.87 -1.65 12.43
C ALA A 229 -2.95 -0.90 13.76
N ILE A 230 -4.16 -0.64 14.28
CA ILE A 230 -4.34 -0.06 15.64
C ILE A 230 -3.60 -0.90 16.70
N THR A 231 -3.58 -2.24 16.56
CA THR A 231 -2.89 -3.12 17.52
C THR A 231 -1.37 -2.95 17.53
N PHE A 232 -0.80 -2.38 16.46
CA PHE A 232 0.63 -2.14 16.29
C PHE A 232 1.05 -0.68 16.58
N LEU A 233 0.12 0.19 16.95
CA LEU A 233 0.47 1.56 17.35
C LEU A 233 1.24 1.58 18.69
N PRO A 234 2.11 2.58 18.91
CA PRO A 234 2.88 2.71 20.15
C PRO A 234 2.00 2.77 21.41
N GLN A 235 2.13 1.76 22.28
CA GLN A 235 1.26 1.59 23.46
C GLN A 235 1.31 2.75 24.45
N ASN A 236 2.48 3.36 24.63
CA ASN A 236 2.65 4.52 25.50
C ASN A 236 1.77 5.70 25.05
N LYS A 237 1.65 5.92 23.74
CA LYS A 237 0.84 6.98 23.15
C LYS A 237 -0.66 6.66 23.18
N VAL A 238 -1.01 5.38 23.00
CA VAL A 238 -2.39 4.88 23.15
C VAL A 238 -2.92 5.18 24.55
N GLN A 239 -2.13 4.87 25.58
CA GLN A 239 -2.52 5.12 26.98
C GLN A 239 -2.62 6.62 27.28
N SER A 240 -1.66 7.43 26.83
CA SER A 240 -1.71 8.88 27.06
C SER A 240 -2.85 9.56 26.33
N GLY A 241 -3.24 9.05 25.15
CA GLY A 241 -4.37 9.55 24.37
C GLY A 241 -5.74 9.04 24.83
N GLY A 242 -5.81 8.21 25.88
CA GLY A 242 -7.06 7.63 26.36
C GLY A 242 -7.72 6.64 25.38
N LEU A 243 -6.91 6.01 24.52
CA LEU A 243 -7.38 5.14 23.42
C LEU A 243 -7.51 3.67 23.81
N ASP A 244 -7.47 3.32 25.10
CA ASP A 244 -7.48 1.94 25.58
C ASP A 244 -8.72 1.14 25.12
N ASN A 245 -9.89 1.77 25.10
CA ASN A 245 -11.12 1.12 24.66
C ASN A 245 -11.10 0.84 23.16
N THR A 246 -10.64 1.81 22.35
CA THR A 246 -10.43 1.66 20.91
C THR A 246 -9.45 0.52 20.63
N PHE A 247 -8.35 0.47 21.37
CA PHE A 247 -7.34 -0.58 21.25
C PHE A 247 -7.91 -1.98 21.58
N LYS A 248 -8.65 -2.12 22.68
CA LYS A 248 -9.29 -3.39 23.08
C LYS A 248 -10.30 -3.86 22.03
N GLN A 249 -11.11 -2.95 21.49
CA GLN A 249 -12.06 -3.28 20.43
C GLN A 249 -11.33 -3.75 19.16
N ALA A 250 -10.26 -3.05 18.78
CA ALA A 250 -9.44 -3.41 17.64
C ALA A 250 -8.78 -4.79 17.79
N LEU A 251 -8.32 -5.11 19.01
CA LEU A 251 -7.79 -6.44 19.32
C LEU A 251 -8.83 -7.55 19.12
N GLU A 252 -10.09 -7.34 19.52
CA GLU A 252 -11.14 -8.35 19.33
C GLU A 252 -11.55 -8.53 17.87
N ILE A 253 -11.66 -7.44 17.11
CA ILE A 253 -12.05 -7.49 15.69
C ILE A 253 -10.93 -8.12 14.85
N SER A 254 -9.67 -7.76 15.11
CA SER A 254 -8.52 -8.22 14.32
C SER A 254 -8.23 -9.72 14.45
N LYS A 255 -8.79 -10.41 15.47
CA LYS A 255 -8.72 -11.89 15.59
C LYS A 255 -9.40 -12.62 14.44
N LYS A 256 -10.37 -11.99 13.77
CA LYS A 256 -11.08 -12.57 12.62
C LYS A 256 -10.28 -12.28 11.35
N GLU A 257 -9.18 -12.99 11.20
CA GLU A 257 -8.33 -12.89 10.02
C GLU A 257 -9.16 -13.13 8.74
N PRO A 258 -9.04 -12.27 7.72
CA PRO A 258 -9.62 -12.56 6.43
C PRO A 258 -8.84 -13.72 5.82
N ILE A 259 -9.54 -14.63 5.16
CA ILE A 259 -8.92 -15.80 4.53
C ILE A 259 -9.36 -15.83 3.07
N VAL A 260 -8.38 -15.94 2.18
CA VAL A 260 -8.58 -16.30 0.77
C VAL A 260 -7.92 -17.64 0.58
N LEU A 261 -8.70 -18.62 0.12
CA LEU A 261 -8.18 -19.96 -0.15
C LEU A 261 -7.45 -19.97 -1.50
N PRO A 262 -6.32 -20.68 -1.62
CA PRO A 262 -5.67 -20.85 -2.90
C PRO A 262 -6.57 -21.53 -3.92
N TYR A 263 -6.36 -21.21 -5.21
CA TYR A 263 -7.02 -21.92 -6.29
C TYR A 263 -6.75 -23.44 -6.20
N PRO A 264 -7.75 -24.31 -6.46
CA PRO A 264 -7.59 -25.77 -6.32
C PRO A 264 -6.43 -26.37 -7.13
N HIS A 265 -6.01 -25.69 -8.21
CA HIS A 265 -4.96 -26.13 -9.12
C HIS A 265 -3.64 -25.36 -8.96
N ALA A 266 -3.57 -24.44 -8.00
CA ALA A 266 -2.38 -23.65 -7.76
C ALA A 266 -1.22 -24.50 -7.23
N ARG A 267 0.00 -24.19 -7.67
CA ARG A 267 1.24 -24.81 -7.20
C ARG A 267 2.05 -23.82 -6.39
N LYS A 268 2.49 -24.23 -5.20
CA LYS A 268 3.31 -23.40 -4.32
C LYS A 268 4.72 -23.19 -4.92
N ILE A 269 5.19 -21.95 -4.93
CA ILE A 269 6.51 -21.56 -5.46
C ILE A 269 7.56 -21.51 -4.35
N VAL A 270 7.18 -21.01 -3.16
CA VAL A 270 8.11 -20.77 -2.05
C VAL A 270 7.95 -21.83 -0.94
N GLU A 271 9.05 -22.43 -0.50
CA GLU A 271 9.15 -23.28 0.71
C GLU A 271 10.25 -22.78 1.64
#